data_AF-A0A3L7S3P9-F1
#
_entry.id   AF-A0A3L7S3P9-F1
#
_cell.length_a   1.000
_cell.length_b   1.000
_cell.length_c   1.000
_cell.angle_alpha   90.00
_cell.angle_beta   90.00
_cell.angle_gamma   90.00
#
_symmetry.space_group_name_H-M   'P 1'
#
loop_
_entity.id
_entity.type
_entity.pdbx_description
1 polymer ?
#
loop_
_entity_poly.entity_id
_entity_poly.type
_entity_poly.pdbx_seq_one_letter_code
_entity_poly.pdbx_strand_id
1 'polypeptide(L)'
;MSFSSSQPTPLPLFKEDDAMLRPACRASRSGFTLVELLVVITIIAMLMALMLPAVQNAREGGRRTQCVNNLFQVALAANRFNEQSGFLPGWRNRSPNPADVSGSSFVNTPSWPVPLLPFIERNDVYTQWAQGSTAAPFIKLYSCPSSPPDSQVQPTLAYAGNCGSGSNTNKWDGVMLDTTDS
;
A
#
# COMPACT_ATOMS: atom_id res chain seq x y z
N MET A 1 -5.72 47.07 38.87
CA MET A 1 -5.78 46.28 40.12
C MET A 1 -4.76 45.18 40.01
N SER A 2 -3.88 45.14 41.00
CA SER A 2 -2.59 44.46 41.06
C SER A 2 -2.68 42.96 41.36
N PHE A 3 -1.49 42.34 41.44
CA PHE A 3 -1.11 41.03 42.00
C PHE A 3 -1.09 39.86 41.00
N SER A 4 -0.07 38.99 40.95
CA SER A 4 1.23 38.93 41.64
C SER A 4 2.06 37.85 40.96
N SER A 5 3.37 38.08 40.88
CA SER A 5 4.40 37.08 40.61
C SER A 5 4.42 35.99 41.69
N SER A 6 4.71 34.74 41.29
CA SER A 6 5.15 33.68 42.20
C SER A 6 6.54 33.20 41.77
N GLN A 7 7.55 33.62 42.53
CA GLN A 7 8.88 32.99 42.55
C GLN A 7 8.80 31.62 43.25
N PRO A 8 9.57 30.62 42.83
CA PRO A 8 9.78 29.40 43.60
C PRO A 8 10.80 29.61 44.74
N THR A 9 10.49 29.01 45.89
CA THR A 9 11.28 28.98 47.12
C THR A 9 12.47 28.00 47.03
N PRO A 10 13.56 28.24 47.78
CA PRO A 10 14.70 27.33 47.85
C PRO A 10 14.42 26.16 48.81
N LEU A 11 14.76 24.94 48.39
CA LEU A 11 14.75 23.74 49.22
C LEU A 11 16.08 23.58 49.98
N PRO A 12 16.05 22.91 51.15
CA PRO A 12 17.11 22.97 52.13
C PRO A 12 18.31 22.09 51.78
N LEU A 13 19.45 22.59 52.26
CA LEU A 13 20.76 21.95 52.38
C LEU A 13 20.62 20.66 53.22
N PHE A 14 20.65 19.50 52.56
CA PHE A 14 20.86 18.23 53.25
C PHE A 14 22.36 18.00 53.43
N LYS A 15 22.69 17.77 54.70
CA LYS A 15 24.01 17.62 55.29
C LYS A 15 24.55 16.22 55.00
N GLU A 16 25.84 16.14 54.69
CA GLU A 16 26.69 14.94 54.73
C GLU A 16 26.59 14.34 56.16
N ASP A 17 26.49 13.02 56.38
CA ASP A 17 27.59 12.05 56.35
C ASP A 17 27.07 10.61 56.63
N ASP A 18 27.99 9.65 56.54
CA ASP A 18 27.97 8.28 57.09
C ASP A 18 27.71 7.10 56.14
N ALA A 19 28.75 6.87 55.33
CA ALA A 19 29.46 5.60 55.19
C ALA A 19 28.80 4.33 55.79
N MET A 20 27.98 3.64 54.98
CA MET A 20 27.75 2.20 55.13
C MET A 20 28.73 1.43 54.23
N LEU A 21 29.75 0.87 54.87
CA LEU A 21 30.65 -0.13 54.32
C LEU A 21 29.85 -1.34 53.77
N ARG A 22 29.78 -1.44 52.44
CA ARG A 22 29.50 -2.70 51.74
C ARG A 22 30.82 -3.25 51.20
N PRO A 23 31.24 -4.48 51.52
CA PRO A 23 32.35 -5.11 50.84
C PRO A 23 31.90 -5.42 49.41
N ALA A 24 32.22 -4.52 48.48
CA ALA A 24 32.11 -4.82 47.07
C ALA A 24 33.11 -5.94 46.76
N CYS A 25 32.61 -7.11 46.36
CA CYS A 25 33.43 -8.03 45.58
C CYS A 25 34.07 -7.19 44.46
N ARG A 26 35.40 -7.13 44.42
CA ARG A 26 36.12 -6.55 43.28
C ARG A 26 35.82 -7.41 42.07
N ALA A 27 34.72 -7.10 41.38
CA ALA A 27 34.55 -7.50 39.99
C ALA A 27 35.74 -6.88 39.26
N SER A 28 36.70 -7.71 38.83
CA SER A 28 37.82 -7.26 38.02
C SER A 28 37.23 -6.60 36.79
N ARG A 29 37.24 -5.27 36.74
CA ARG A 29 36.87 -4.53 35.55
C ARG A 29 37.95 -4.85 34.51
N SER A 30 37.69 -5.79 33.62
CA SER A 30 38.50 -5.97 32.42
C SER A 30 38.35 -4.69 31.61
N GLY A 31 39.37 -3.84 31.62
CA GLY A 31 39.43 -2.68 30.75
C GLY A 31 39.49 -3.17 29.31
N PHE A 32 38.49 -2.82 28.51
CA PHE A 32 38.49 -3.11 27.08
C PHE A 32 39.66 -2.36 26.45
N THR A 33 40.55 -3.06 25.76
CA THR A 33 41.64 -2.38 25.07
C THR A 33 41.05 -1.60 23.89
N LEU A 34 41.58 -0.40 23.63
CA LEU A 34 41.11 0.47 22.54
C LEU A 34 41.14 -0.26 21.19
N VAL A 35 42.09 -1.19 21.04
CA VAL A 35 42.27 -2.07 19.88
C VAL A 35 41.12 -3.07 19.74
N GLU A 36 40.67 -3.69 20.82
CA GLU A 36 39.59 -4.67 20.79
C GLU A 36 38.26 -4.02 20.38
N LEU A 37 38.01 -2.78 20.81
CA LEU A 37 36.85 -2.02 20.36
C LEU A 37 36.96 -1.63 18.88
N LEU A 38 38.16 -1.24 18.45
CA LEU A 38 38.44 -0.83 17.06
C LEU A 38 38.22 -2.00 16.07
N VAL A 39 38.62 -3.21 16.43
CA VAL A 39 38.41 -4.40 15.58
C VAL A 39 36.93 -4.73 15.44
N VAL A 40 36.14 -4.59 16.50
CA VAL A 40 34.70 -4.90 16.44
C VAL A 40 33.95 -3.91 15.54
N ILE A 41 34.22 -2.61 15.69
CA ILE A 41 33.55 -1.61 14.84
C ILE A 41 33.95 -1.76 13.37
N THR A 42 35.19 -2.15 13.07
CA THR A 42 35.65 -2.35 11.68
C THR A 42 35.00 -3.57 11.03
N ILE A 43 34.82 -4.67 11.77
CA ILE A 43 34.10 -5.86 11.28
C ILE A 43 32.62 -5.51 11.03
N ILE A 44 31.94 -4.81 11.95
CA ILE A 44 30.54 -4.40 11.76
C ILE A 44 30.39 -3.49 10.55
N ALA A 45 31.29 -2.53 10.36
CA ALA A 45 31.27 -1.61 9.22
C ALA A 45 31.43 -2.36 7.88
N MET A 46 32.32 -3.35 7.81
CA MET A 46 32.51 -4.18 6.60
C MET A 46 31.26 -5.03 6.29
N LEU A 47 30.66 -5.64 7.30
CA LEU A 47 29.44 -6.44 7.13
C LEU A 47 28.25 -5.57 6.65
N MET A 48 28.09 -4.37 7.22
CA MET A 48 27.04 -3.43 6.79
C MET A 48 27.28 -2.89 5.37
N ALA A 49 28.54 -2.61 5.01
CA ALA A 49 28.89 -2.12 3.67
C ALA A 49 28.51 -3.11 2.57
N LEU A 50 28.63 -4.42 2.83
CA LEU A 50 28.24 -5.48 1.89
C LEU A 50 26.72 -5.71 1.84
N MET A 51 26.01 -5.38 2.92
CA MET A 51 24.55 -5.52 3.01
C MET A 51 23.78 -4.39 2.30
N LEU A 52 24.37 -3.20 2.19
CA LEU A 52 23.70 -2.02 1.62
C LEU A 52 23.16 -2.21 0.18
N PRO A 53 23.92 -2.79 -0.79
CA PRO A 53 23.40 -3.02 -2.14
C PRO A 53 22.31 -4.11 -2.19
N ALA A 54 22.35 -5.09 -1.27
CA ALA A 54 21.36 -6.17 -1.22
C ALA A 54 19.97 -5.69 -0.75
N VAL A 55 19.93 -4.67 0.12
CA VAL A 55 18.67 -4.13 0.67
C VAL A 55 17.80 -3.46 -0.40
N GLN A 56 18.40 -2.84 -1.42
CA GLN A 56 17.64 -2.17 -2.49
C GLN A 56 16.98 -3.19 -3.41
N ASN A 57 17.71 -4.25 -3.78
CA ASN A 57 17.16 -5.36 -4.55
C ASN A 57 16.02 -6.08 -3.80
N ALA A 58 16.16 -6.25 -2.48
CA ALA A 58 15.12 -6.85 -1.66
C ALA A 58 13.87 -5.95 -1.56
N ARG A 59 14.04 -4.62 -1.45
CA ARG A 59 12.92 -3.67 -1.43
C ARG A 59 12.19 -3.65 -2.76
N GLU A 60 12.92 -3.62 -3.87
CA GLU A 60 12.30 -3.61 -5.20
C GLU A 60 11.62 -4.95 -5.52
N GLY A 61 12.23 -6.08 -5.13
CA GLY A 61 11.58 -7.39 -5.18
C GLY A 61 10.28 -7.44 -4.36
N GLY A 62 10.24 -6.79 -3.20
CA GLY A 62 9.05 -6.65 -2.39
C GLY A 62 7.94 -5.85 -3.09
N ARG A 63 8.28 -4.71 -3.71
CA ARG A 63 7.32 -3.91 -4.49
C ARG A 63 6.78 -4.68 -5.69
N ARG A 64 7.65 -5.36 -6.44
CA ARG A 64 7.26 -6.20 -7.58
C ARG A 64 6.34 -7.35 -7.17
N THR A 65 6.67 -8.03 -6.07
CA THR A 65 5.85 -9.13 -5.55
C THR A 65 4.45 -8.65 -5.16
N GLN A 66 4.34 -7.48 -4.53
CA GLN A 66 3.03 -6.88 -4.22
C GLN A 66 2.24 -6.56 -5.49
N CYS A 67 2.89 -6.03 -6.53
CA CYS A 67 2.24 -5.72 -7.79
C CYS A 67 1.70 -6.98 -8.50
N VAL A 68 2.50 -8.04 -8.57
CA VAL A 68 2.09 -9.34 -9.11
C VAL A 68 0.91 -9.94 -8.32
N ASN A 69 0.92 -9.84 -6.99
CA ASN A 69 -0.19 -10.31 -6.17
C ASN A 69 -1.48 -9.52 -6.40
N ASN A 70 -1.37 -8.20 -6.58
CA ASN A 70 -2.51 -7.35 -6.94
C ASN A 70 -3.08 -7.75 -8.32
N LEU A 71 -2.21 -7.98 -9.31
CA LEU A 71 -2.62 -8.47 -10.63
C LEU A 71 -3.33 -9.83 -10.55
N PHE A 72 -2.83 -10.77 -9.74
CA PHE A 72 -3.49 -12.05 -9.52
C PHE A 72 -4.89 -11.89 -8.91
N GLN A 73 -5.08 -10.98 -7.96
CA GLN A 73 -6.39 -10.70 -7.39
C GLN A 73 -7.36 -10.11 -8.43
N VAL A 74 -6.88 -9.22 -9.29
CA VAL A 74 -7.68 -8.66 -10.40
C VAL A 74 -8.04 -9.74 -11.43
N ALA A 75 -7.10 -10.62 -11.77
CA ALA A 75 -7.33 -11.74 -12.69
C ALA A 75 -8.34 -12.74 -12.11
N LEU A 76 -8.26 -13.03 -10.81
CA LEU A 76 -9.24 -13.87 -10.12
C LEU A 76 -10.63 -13.24 -10.19
N ALA A 77 -10.75 -11.93 -9.90
CA ALA A 77 -12.00 -11.20 -10.02
C ALA A 77 -12.57 -11.23 -11.45
N ALA A 78 -11.72 -11.08 -12.46
CA ALA A 78 -12.13 -11.19 -13.86
C ALA A 78 -12.64 -12.58 -14.23
N ASN A 79 -12.01 -13.64 -13.71
CA ASN A 79 -12.50 -15.00 -13.89
C ASN A 79 -13.84 -15.22 -13.20
N ARG A 80 -14.05 -14.71 -11.98
CA ARG A 80 -15.36 -14.77 -11.30
C ARG A 80 -16.46 -14.05 -12.07
N PHE A 81 -16.13 -12.88 -12.63
CA PHE A 81 -17.05 -12.17 -13.51
C PHE A 81 -17.38 -12.98 -14.77
N ASN A 82 -16.40 -13.63 -15.38
CA ASN A 82 -16.60 -14.49 -16.55
C ASN A 82 -17.45 -15.72 -16.22
N GLU A 83 -17.27 -16.34 -15.05
CA GLU A 83 -18.10 -17.45 -14.57
C GLU A 83 -19.58 -17.04 -14.44
N GLN A 84 -19.84 -15.79 -13.99
CA GLN A 84 -21.21 -15.30 -13.77
C GLN A 84 -21.86 -14.73 -15.05
N SER A 85 -21.09 -13.98 -15.85
CA SER A 85 -21.62 -13.22 -17.00
C SER A 85 -21.43 -13.96 -18.33
N GLY A 86 -20.53 -14.95 -18.39
CA GLY A 86 -20.21 -15.73 -19.60
C GLY A 86 -19.37 -14.97 -20.63
N PHE A 87 -18.76 -13.85 -20.23
CA PHE A 87 -17.83 -13.04 -21.03
C PHE A 87 -16.90 -12.25 -20.12
N LEU A 88 -15.77 -11.78 -20.67
CA LEU A 88 -14.82 -10.92 -19.96
C LEU A 88 -15.21 -9.45 -20.07
N PRO A 89 -14.84 -8.60 -19.09
CA PRO A 89 -15.21 -7.20 -19.12
C PRO A 89 -14.56 -6.49 -20.31
N GLY A 90 -15.36 -5.79 -21.10
CA GLY A 90 -14.91 -5.03 -22.26
C GLY A 90 -14.46 -3.61 -21.93
N TRP A 91 -13.98 -2.87 -22.95
CA TRP A 91 -13.69 -1.44 -22.82
C TRP A 91 -14.95 -0.60 -22.53
N ARG A 92 -16.10 -1.01 -23.08
CA ARG A 92 -17.40 -0.46 -22.78
C ARG A 92 -18.33 -1.59 -22.40
N ASN A 93 -18.69 -1.63 -21.13
CA ASN A 93 -19.67 -2.58 -20.62
C ASN A 93 -21.05 -1.92 -20.64
N ARG A 94 -22.10 -2.73 -20.79
CA ARG A 94 -23.47 -2.27 -20.73
C ARG A 94 -23.89 -2.25 -19.26
N SER A 95 -23.95 -1.08 -18.61
CA SER A 95 -24.61 -1.01 -17.30
C SER A 95 -26.10 -0.70 -17.50
N PRO A 96 -27.01 -1.43 -16.83
CA PRO A 96 -28.42 -1.04 -16.81
C PRO A 96 -28.54 0.39 -16.27
N ASN A 97 -29.26 1.26 -16.98
CA ASN A 97 -29.69 2.52 -16.39
C ASN A 97 -30.86 2.21 -15.44
N PRO A 98 -30.75 2.45 -14.13
CA PRO A 98 -31.85 2.19 -13.20
C PRO A 98 -33.11 3.03 -13.49
N ALA A 99 -32.99 4.12 -14.26
CA ALA A 99 -34.12 4.93 -14.70
C ALA A 99 -34.74 4.49 -16.04
N ASP A 100 -34.15 3.50 -16.74
CA ASP A 100 -34.65 3.03 -18.03
C ASP A 100 -35.22 1.60 -17.95
N VAL A 101 -36.54 1.53 -17.84
CA VAL A 101 -37.33 0.29 -17.91
C VAL A 101 -37.34 -0.37 -19.31
N SER A 102 -36.89 0.33 -20.35
CA SER A 102 -36.83 -0.20 -21.73
C SER A 102 -35.48 -0.87 -22.08
N GLY A 103 -34.47 -0.75 -21.21
CA GLY A 103 -33.15 -1.37 -21.41
C GLY A 103 -32.38 -0.87 -22.65
N SER A 104 -32.72 0.32 -23.15
CA SER A 104 -32.26 0.89 -24.42
C SER A 104 -31.32 2.10 -24.25
N SER A 105 -31.38 2.79 -23.11
CA SER A 105 -30.52 3.90 -22.71
C SER A 105 -29.41 3.43 -21.77
N PHE A 106 -28.17 3.56 -22.22
CA PHE A 106 -26.97 3.40 -21.40
C PHE A 106 -26.55 4.78 -20.93
N VAL A 107 -26.80 5.09 -19.66
CA VAL A 107 -26.36 6.37 -19.08
C VAL A 107 -24.86 6.35 -18.81
N ASN A 108 -24.30 5.17 -18.54
CA ASN A 108 -22.89 5.00 -18.27
C ASN A 108 -22.39 3.72 -18.95
N THR A 109 -21.35 3.81 -19.78
CA THR A 109 -20.64 2.62 -20.29
C THR A 109 -19.37 2.42 -19.48
N PRO A 110 -19.39 1.62 -18.40
CA PRO A 110 -18.21 1.44 -17.56
C PRO A 110 -17.06 0.81 -18.34
N SER A 111 -15.84 1.27 -18.04
CA SER A 111 -14.64 0.54 -18.39
C SER A 111 -14.56 -0.77 -17.62
N TRP A 112 -13.62 -1.64 -18.03
CA TRP A 112 -13.44 -2.97 -17.45
C TRP A 112 -13.26 -3.07 -15.92
N PRO A 113 -12.69 -2.10 -15.16
CA PRO A 113 -12.50 -2.27 -13.71
C PRO A 113 -13.78 -2.10 -12.89
N VAL A 114 -14.79 -1.39 -13.42
CA VAL A 114 -16.05 -1.13 -12.71
C VAL A 114 -16.91 -2.40 -12.51
N PRO A 115 -17.17 -3.24 -13.53
CA PRO A 115 -17.90 -4.49 -13.32
C PRO A 115 -17.15 -5.50 -12.43
N LEU A 116 -15.83 -5.32 -12.23
CA LEU A 116 -15.03 -6.16 -11.35
C LEU A 116 -15.08 -5.73 -9.87
N LEU A 117 -15.47 -4.49 -9.58
CA LEU A 117 -15.60 -3.95 -8.21
C LEU A 117 -16.32 -4.89 -7.23
N PRO A 118 -17.48 -5.50 -7.54
CA PRO A 118 -18.15 -6.42 -6.61
C PRO A 118 -17.34 -7.67 -6.28
N PHE A 119 -16.47 -8.12 -7.19
CA PHE A 119 -15.63 -9.33 -7.01
C PHE A 119 -14.33 -9.04 -6.26
N ILE A 120 -13.96 -7.77 -6.11
CA ILE A 120 -12.83 -7.31 -5.29
C ILE A 120 -13.30 -6.66 -3.98
N GLU A 121 -14.49 -7.04 -3.50
CA GLU A 121 -15.10 -6.58 -2.24
C GLU A 121 -15.38 -5.05 -2.19
N ARG A 122 -15.47 -4.38 -3.34
CA ARG A 122 -15.67 -2.93 -3.46
C ARG A 122 -17.11 -2.57 -3.86
N ASN A 123 -18.09 -3.17 -3.19
CA ASN A 123 -19.53 -2.99 -3.45
C ASN A 123 -20.03 -1.57 -3.14
N ASP A 124 -19.38 -0.89 -2.19
CA ASP A 124 -19.60 0.51 -1.84
C ASP A 124 -19.42 1.45 -3.04
N VAL A 125 -18.36 1.24 -3.82
CA VAL A 125 -18.08 2.05 -5.02
C VAL A 125 -19.00 1.64 -6.17
N TYR A 126 -19.26 0.33 -6.32
CA TYR A 126 -20.15 -0.17 -7.37
C TYR A 126 -21.57 0.40 -7.26
N THR A 127 -22.13 0.45 -6.05
CA THR A 127 -23.48 0.99 -5.81
C THR A 127 -23.57 2.50 -6.08
N GLN A 128 -22.55 3.27 -5.71
CA GLN A 128 -22.48 4.71 -6.04
C GLN A 128 -22.43 4.92 -7.56
N TRP A 129 -21.68 4.07 -8.26
CA TRP A 129 -21.57 4.14 -9.72
C TRP A 129 -22.87 3.74 -10.42
N ALA A 130 -23.57 2.73 -9.90
CA ALA A 130 -24.89 2.32 -10.37
C ALA A 130 -25.95 3.43 -10.21
N GLN A 131 -25.78 4.29 -9.21
CA GLN A 131 -26.64 5.46 -8.98
C GLN A 131 -26.26 6.68 -9.86
N GLY A 132 -25.29 6.54 -10.77
CA GLY A 132 -24.87 7.59 -11.68
C GLY A 132 -23.76 8.51 -11.15
N SER A 133 -23.10 8.16 -10.04
CA SER A 133 -21.92 8.88 -9.57
C SER A 133 -20.73 8.66 -10.51
N THR A 134 -20.07 9.75 -10.92
CA THR A 134 -18.80 9.72 -11.65
C THR A 134 -17.57 9.66 -10.73
N ALA A 135 -17.79 9.51 -9.41
CA ALA A 135 -16.70 9.45 -8.44
C ALA A 135 -15.91 8.14 -8.62
N ALA A 136 -14.64 8.28 -9.00
CA ALA A 136 -13.71 7.17 -9.14
C ALA A 136 -12.66 7.28 -8.01
N PRO A 137 -12.88 6.64 -6.85
CA PRO A 137 -11.96 6.72 -5.73
C PRO A 137 -10.67 5.96 -6.03
N PHE A 138 -9.58 6.34 -5.35
CA PHE A 138 -8.32 5.61 -5.44
C PHE A 138 -8.44 4.20 -4.82
N ILE A 139 -8.09 3.20 -5.62
CA ILE A 139 -8.14 1.79 -5.24
C ILE A 139 -6.70 1.26 -5.24
N LYS A 140 -6.15 0.98 -4.05
CA LYS A 140 -4.80 0.42 -3.89
C LYS A 140 -4.59 -0.87 -4.69
N LEU A 141 -5.65 -1.67 -4.87
CA LEU A 141 -5.57 -2.91 -5.63
C LEU A 141 -5.23 -2.68 -7.12
N TYR A 142 -5.71 -1.60 -7.72
CA TYR A 142 -5.44 -1.26 -9.12
C TYR A 142 -4.15 -0.43 -9.30
N SER A 143 -3.49 -0.08 -8.20
CA SER A 143 -2.22 0.64 -8.21
C SER A 143 -1.09 -0.35 -7.97
N CYS A 144 -0.07 -0.27 -8.80
CA CYS A 144 1.18 -0.98 -8.59
C CYS A 144 2.10 -0.14 -7.69
N PRO A 145 2.72 -0.69 -6.64
CA PRO A 145 3.63 0.07 -5.82
C PRO A 145 4.97 0.35 -6.53
N SER A 146 5.40 -0.38 -7.56
CA SER A 146 6.62 -0.03 -8.32
C SER A 146 6.42 1.21 -9.21
N SER A 147 5.19 1.44 -9.70
CA SER A 147 4.79 2.63 -10.44
C SER A 147 3.78 3.46 -9.63
N PRO A 148 4.22 4.29 -8.67
CA PRO A 148 3.30 5.09 -7.86
C PRO A 148 2.54 6.10 -8.74
N PRO A 149 1.29 6.41 -8.39
CA PRO A 149 0.48 7.39 -9.10
C PRO A 149 1.03 8.81 -8.90
N ASP A 150 0.97 9.65 -9.94
CA ASP A 150 1.33 11.09 -9.87
C ASP A 150 0.49 11.87 -8.84
N SER A 151 -0.71 11.37 -8.53
CA SER A 151 -1.58 11.88 -7.48
C SER A 151 -2.43 10.77 -6.89
N GLN A 152 -2.37 10.60 -5.56
CA GLN A 152 -3.22 9.63 -4.83
C GLN A 152 -4.70 10.02 -4.79
N VAL A 153 -5.04 11.22 -5.26
CA VAL A 153 -6.43 11.71 -5.32
C VAL A 153 -7.11 11.27 -6.62
N GLN A 154 -6.34 10.93 -7.66
CA GLN A 154 -6.88 10.53 -8.96
C GLN A 154 -7.00 9.00 -9.08
N PRO A 155 -8.02 8.50 -9.79
CA PRO A 155 -8.12 7.08 -10.13
C PRO A 155 -6.97 6.69 -11.07
N THR A 156 -5.94 6.04 -10.53
CA THR A 156 -4.86 5.45 -11.32
C THR A 156 -5.13 3.97 -11.54
N LEU A 157 -4.99 3.54 -12.79
CA LEU A 157 -4.99 2.14 -13.19
C LEU A 157 -3.58 1.81 -13.67
N ALA A 158 -2.89 0.95 -12.92
CA ALA A 158 -1.54 0.48 -13.28
C ALA A 158 -1.57 -0.77 -14.18
N TYR A 159 -2.75 -1.35 -14.40
CA TYR A 159 -2.98 -2.53 -15.24
C TYR A 159 -3.88 -2.16 -16.41
N ALA A 160 -3.63 -2.77 -17.58
CA ALA A 160 -4.50 -2.60 -18.75
C ALA A 160 -5.19 -3.91 -19.12
N GLY A 161 -6.48 -3.82 -19.43
CA GLY A 161 -7.22 -4.88 -20.09
C GLY A 161 -7.27 -4.62 -21.59
N ASN A 162 -6.78 -5.55 -22.39
CA ASN A 162 -7.15 -5.66 -23.80
C ASN A 162 -8.56 -6.26 -23.88
N CYS A 163 -9.47 -5.62 -24.58
CA CYS A 163 -10.79 -6.17 -24.88
C CYS A 163 -10.83 -6.65 -26.35
N GLY A 164 -11.10 -7.93 -26.57
CA GLY A 164 -11.36 -8.44 -27.92
C GLY A 164 -12.70 -7.95 -28.44
N SER A 165 -12.75 -7.52 -29.71
CA SER A 165 -13.98 -7.06 -30.36
C SER A 165 -14.89 -8.25 -30.69
N GLY A 166 -15.98 -8.41 -29.96
CA GLY A 166 -17.02 -9.38 -30.29
C GLY A 166 -17.99 -8.84 -31.33
N SER A 167 -18.32 -9.64 -32.35
CA SER A 167 -19.36 -9.32 -33.35
C SER A 167 -20.78 -9.26 -32.76
N ASN A 168 -20.95 -9.74 -31.53
CA ASN A 168 -22.18 -9.67 -30.76
C ASN A 168 -21.92 -8.77 -29.54
N THR A 169 -22.73 -7.73 -29.34
CA THR A 169 -22.56 -6.67 -28.33
C THR A 169 -22.44 -7.14 -26.88
N ASN A 170 -22.63 -8.44 -26.61
CA ASN A 170 -22.70 -9.05 -25.30
C ASN A 170 -21.57 -10.06 -25.00
N LYS A 171 -20.59 -10.25 -25.88
CA LYS A 171 -19.46 -11.16 -25.64
C LYS A 171 -18.15 -10.50 -26.01
N TRP A 172 -17.28 -10.27 -25.02
CA TRP A 172 -15.94 -9.72 -25.21
C TRP A 172 -14.94 -10.73 -24.67
N ASP A 173 -13.95 -11.11 -25.50
CA ASP A 173 -12.85 -11.99 -25.11
C ASP A 173 -11.62 -11.10 -24.85
N GLY A 174 -11.34 -10.77 -23.59
CA GLY A 174 -10.25 -9.88 -23.21
C GLY A 174 -9.03 -10.58 -22.62
N VAL A 175 -7.90 -9.88 -22.54
CA VAL A 175 -6.69 -10.33 -21.81
C VAL A 175 -6.20 -9.18 -20.94
N MET A 176 -5.86 -9.44 -19.68
CA MET A 176 -5.26 -8.45 -18.78
C MET A 176 -3.73 -8.50 -18.87
N LEU A 177 -3.11 -7.33 -18.95
CA LEU A 177 -1.66 -7.14 -18.98
C LEU A 177 -1.26 -6.13 -17.90
N ASP A 178 -0.11 -6.37 -17.28
CA ASP A 178 0.55 -5.36 -16.47
C ASP A 178 1.14 -4.29 -17.39
N THR A 179 0.85 -3.01 -17.12
CA THR A 179 1.41 -1.90 -17.91
C THR A 179 2.61 -1.23 -17.23
N THR A 180 3.07 -1.77 -16.10
CA THR A 180 4.16 -1.17 -15.32
C THR A 180 5.57 -1.62 -15.72
N ASP A 181 5.70 -2.55 -16.67
CA ASP A 181 6.99 -3.10 -17.14
C ASP A 181 7.66 -2.28 -18.27
N SER A 182 7.40 -0.96 -18.37
CA SER A 182 8.08 -0.04 -19.32
C SER A 182 9.16 0.80 -18.68
#